data_AF-A0A7Y9RCR5-F1
#
_entry.id   AF-A0A7Y9RCR5-F1
#
_cell.length_a   1.000
_cell.length_b   1.000
_cell.length_c   1.000
_cell.angle_alpha   90.00
_cell.angle_beta   90.00
_cell.angle_gamma   90.00
#
_symmetry.space_group_name_H-M   'P 1'
#
loop_
_entity.id
_entity.type
_entity.pdbx_description
1 polymer ?
#
loop_
_entity_poly.entity_id
_entity_poly.type
_entity_poly.pdbx_seq_one_letter_code
_entity_poly.pdbx_strand_id
1 'polypeptide(L)'
;MKLIRPLAALALLIASAFPALAADAVFPPGLRLGMVPLVGLSTAKTFPGFESEDGSVKVLITELPPAAYGEVVSAFNSNPAGAGGVKQDKIETPAGLAYFTTESGKAGDTPVKRYSMIVPGAGFSGYVAVQVPENATKIYTDEAVRQMFASTVTRKQVSVEEQIALMPFRITDLAEFKDIRTLAPGSSIILADGNESAGYESKPFMILGLIGATPQQADDRARFAQEAALQIPGVRESRVTMSEPIRINGQQGFETRIDGVSGKDKVPVTVVQWIRFSSGGASLRIIASAPRDQWLAAFTRFRAVRDGIQPKG
;
A
#
# COMPACT_ATOMS: atom_id res chain seq x y z
N MET A 1 52.42 -27.70 -29.02
CA MET A 1 51.03 -27.23 -29.29
C MET A 1 49.96 -28.16 -28.70
N LYS A 2 49.97 -28.47 -27.38
CA LYS A 2 48.96 -29.37 -26.77
C LYS A 2 48.35 -28.87 -25.43
N LEU A 3 48.61 -27.62 -25.04
CA LEU A 3 48.13 -27.04 -23.77
C LEU A 3 47.03 -25.97 -23.93
N ILE A 4 46.72 -25.55 -25.16
CA ILE A 4 45.71 -24.50 -25.42
C ILE A 4 44.28 -25.08 -25.42
N ARG A 5 44.13 -26.36 -25.81
CA ARG A 5 42.83 -27.07 -25.85
C ARG A 5 42.17 -27.30 -24.47
N PRO A 6 42.89 -27.70 -23.39
CA PRO A 6 42.25 -27.89 -22.09
C PRO A 6 41.89 -26.57 -21.39
N LEU A 7 42.62 -25.47 -21.65
CA LEU A 7 42.29 -24.15 -21.07
C LEU A 7 40.99 -23.57 -21.64
N ALA A 8 40.72 -23.77 -22.93
CA ALA A 8 39.46 -23.34 -23.54
C ALA A 8 38.24 -24.12 -23.02
N ALA A 9 38.42 -25.42 -22.70
CA ALA A 9 37.36 -26.25 -22.12
C ALA A 9 37.06 -25.88 -20.65
N LEU A 10 38.09 -25.50 -19.88
CA LEU A 10 37.92 -25.04 -18.50
C LEU A 10 37.24 -23.67 -18.42
N ALA A 11 37.54 -22.75 -19.35
CA ALA A 11 36.88 -21.45 -19.44
C ALA A 11 35.38 -21.56 -19.79
N LEU A 12 34.99 -22.53 -20.64
CA LEU A 12 33.58 -22.79 -20.95
C LEU A 12 32.81 -23.40 -19.75
N LEU A 13 33.47 -24.23 -18.94
CA LEU A 13 32.87 -24.86 -17.75
C LEU A 13 32.67 -23.88 -16.59
N ILE A 14 33.55 -22.87 -16.45
CA ILE A 14 33.41 -21.82 -15.44
C ILE A 14 32.29 -20.82 -15.82
N ALA A 15 32.08 -20.58 -17.11
CA ALA A 15 30.98 -19.70 -17.58
C ALA A 15 29.58 -20.32 -17.36
N SER A 16 29.45 -21.64 -17.33
CA SER A 16 28.19 -22.34 -17.03
C SER A 16 27.88 -22.49 -15.54
N ALA A 17 28.80 -22.09 -14.65
CA ALA A 17 28.68 -22.29 -13.20
C ALA A 17 28.10 -21.07 -12.46
N PHE A 18 27.84 -19.96 -13.16
CA PHE A 18 27.05 -18.89 -12.57
C PHE A 18 25.57 -19.27 -12.67
N PRO A 19 24.85 -19.44 -11.55
CA PRO A 19 23.40 -19.43 -11.63
C PRO A 19 23.02 -18.14 -12.35
N ALA A 20 22.30 -18.25 -13.47
CA ALA A 20 21.59 -17.10 -14.00
C ALA A 20 20.79 -16.55 -12.82
N LEU A 21 21.18 -15.39 -12.30
CA LEU A 21 20.45 -14.72 -11.25
C LEU A 21 19.05 -14.53 -11.82
N ALA A 22 18.10 -15.35 -11.34
CA ALA A 22 16.70 -15.13 -11.64
C ALA A 22 16.43 -13.68 -11.24
N ALA A 23 15.93 -12.88 -12.17
CA ALA A 23 15.62 -11.49 -11.88
C ALA A 23 14.74 -11.43 -10.63
N ASP A 24 15.06 -10.53 -9.71
CA ASP A 24 14.31 -10.43 -8.46
C ASP A 24 12.89 -9.93 -8.73
N ALA A 25 11.92 -10.47 -8.01
CA ALA A 25 10.54 -10.02 -8.09
C ALA A 25 10.42 -8.55 -7.65
N VAL A 26 9.73 -7.75 -8.44
CA VAL A 26 9.42 -6.35 -8.13
C VAL A 26 8.02 -6.28 -7.52
N PHE A 27 7.89 -5.60 -6.39
CA PHE A 27 6.61 -5.33 -5.73
C PHE A 27 6.15 -3.93 -6.10
N PRO A 28 4.96 -3.73 -6.70
CA PRO A 28 4.38 -2.41 -6.81
C PRO A 28 4.26 -1.77 -5.42
N PRO A 29 4.50 -0.46 -5.29
CA PRO A 29 4.53 0.22 -4.00
C PRO A 29 3.25 -0.04 -3.19
N GLY A 30 3.41 -0.53 -1.96
CA GLY A 30 2.31 -0.78 -1.02
C GLY A 30 1.61 -2.12 -1.20
N LEU A 31 2.02 -2.97 -2.14
CA LEU A 31 1.43 -4.30 -2.35
C LEU A 31 2.27 -5.44 -1.79
N ARG A 32 1.62 -6.51 -1.37
CA ARG A 32 2.26 -7.75 -0.93
C ARG A 32 2.48 -8.76 -2.05
N LEU A 33 1.96 -8.48 -3.25
CA LEU A 33 2.16 -9.29 -4.45
C LEU A 33 3.26 -8.68 -5.33
N GLY A 34 4.21 -9.49 -5.76
CA GLY A 34 5.30 -9.09 -6.66
C GLY A 34 5.54 -10.12 -7.74
N MET A 35 6.22 -9.71 -8.80
CA MET A 35 6.60 -10.58 -9.93
C MET A 35 7.78 -9.97 -10.68
N VAL A 36 8.40 -10.76 -11.53
CA VAL A 36 9.43 -10.31 -12.46
C VAL A 36 8.72 -9.68 -13.68
N PRO A 37 8.78 -8.35 -13.87
CA PRO A 37 8.14 -7.72 -15.02
C PRO A 37 8.80 -8.17 -16.32
N LEU A 38 8.02 -8.24 -17.40
CA LEU A 38 8.56 -8.49 -18.73
C LEU A 38 9.51 -7.38 -19.17
N VAL A 39 10.48 -7.73 -20.00
CA VAL A 39 11.42 -6.76 -20.59
C VAL A 39 10.64 -5.64 -21.28
N GLY A 40 11.04 -4.39 -21.01
CA GLY A 40 10.37 -3.20 -21.52
C GLY A 40 9.18 -2.72 -20.68
N LEU A 41 8.80 -3.45 -19.62
CA LEU A 41 7.84 -2.97 -18.63
C LEU A 41 8.58 -2.38 -17.42
N SER A 42 8.04 -1.29 -16.90
CA SER A 42 8.54 -0.58 -15.71
C SER A 42 7.39 -0.34 -14.73
N THR A 43 7.69 -0.04 -13.46
CA THR A 43 6.65 0.25 -12.46
C THR A 43 5.80 1.43 -12.92
N ALA A 44 4.49 1.21 -13.00
CA ALA A 44 3.54 2.22 -13.45
C ALA A 44 3.44 3.36 -12.42
N LYS A 45 3.29 4.59 -12.92
CA LYS A 45 3.21 5.79 -12.06
C LYS A 45 1.78 6.12 -11.61
N THR A 46 0.78 5.62 -12.35
CA THR A 46 -0.62 6.04 -12.20
C THR A 46 -1.55 4.94 -11.68
N PHE A 47 -1.06 3.70 -11.62
CA PHE A 47 -1.79 2.55 -11.09
C PHE A 47 -0.80 1.54 -10.48
N PRO A 48 -1.24 0.68 -9.55
CA PRO A 48 -0.37 -0.31 -8.95
C PRO A 48 -0.06 -1.43 -9.96
N GLY A 49 1.18 -1.48 -10.46
CA GLY A 49 1.57 -2.48 -11.44
C GLY A 49 2.72 -2.05 -12.34
N PHE A 50 2.69 -2.52 -13.59
CA PHE A 50 3.73 -2.24 -14.59
C PHE A 50 3.13 -1.76 -15.91
N GLU A 51 3.88 -0.95 -16.65
CA GLU A 51 3.52 -0.47 -17.98
C GLU A 51 4.73 -0.39 -18.91
N SER A 52 4.47 -0.52 -20.21
CA SER A 52 5.46 -0.19 -21.25
C SER A 52 5.69 1.33 -21.31
N GLU A 53 6.81 1.75 -21.87
CA GLU A 53 7.16 3.18 -21.99
C GLU A 53 6.09 4.00 -22.73
N ASP A 54 5.45 3.41 -23.74
CA ASP A 54 4.35 4.01 -24.50
C ASP A 54 2.96 3.86 -23.82
N GLY A 55 2.88 3.20 -22.66
CA GLY A 55 1.66 2.93 -21.90
C GLY A 55 0.66 1.98 -22.57
N SER A 56 1.06 1.34 -23.68
CA SER A 56 0.17 0.48 -24.47
C SER A 56 -0.07 -0.89 -23.82
N VAL A 57 0.95 -1.44 -23.16
CA VAL A 57 0.87 -2.66 -22.36
C VAL A 57 0.74 -2.30 -20.89
N LYS A 58 -0.24 -2.90 -20.22
CA LYS A 58 -0.52 -2.64 -18.80
C LYS A 58 -0.65 -3.94 -18.03
N VAL A 59 0.00 -4.00 -16.87
CA VAL A 59 -0.09 -5.09 -15.89
C VAL A 59 -0.57 -4.47 -14.59
N LEU A 60 -1.87 -4.55 -14.32
CA LEU A 60 -2.45 -4.12 -13.05
C LEU A 60 -2.29 -5.22 -12.00
N ILE A 61 -1.92 -4.85 -10.80
CA ILE A 61 -1.81 -5.75 -9.65
C ILE A 61 -2.64 -5.18 -8.51
N THR A 62 -3.42 -6.04 -7.84
CA THR A 62 -4.19 -5.65 -6.66
C THR A 62 -4.35 -6.81 -5.69
N GLU A 63 -4.74 -6.48 -4.47
CA GLU A 63 -5.13 -7.45 -3.45
C GLU A 63 -6.65 -7.48 -3.35
N LEU A 64 -7.22 -8.68 -3.41
CA LEU A 64 -8.64 -8.95 -3.22
C LEU A 64 -8.87 -9.57 -1.83
N PRO A 65 -10.13 -9.59 -1.35
CA PRO A 65 -10.48 -10.30 -0.13
C PRO A 65 -9.96 -11.75 -0.12
N PRO A 66 -9.62 -12.31 1.06
CA PRO A 66 -9.09 -13.68 1.16
C PRO A 66 -9.97 -14.76 0.53
N ALA A 67 -11.29 -14.57 0.52
CA ALA A 67 -12.24 -15.52 -0.05
C ALA A 67 -12.19 -15.63 -1.59
N ALA A 68 -11.72 -14.58 -2.28
CA ALA A 68 -11.77 -14.49 -3.73
C ALA A 68 -11.04 -15.64 -4.45
N TYR A 69 -9.89 -16.08 -3.92
CA TYR A 69 -9.16 -17.22 -4.48
C TYR A 69 -10.02 -18.49 -4.49
N GLY A 70 -10.68 -18.82 -3.37
CA GLY A 70 -11.54 -20.00 -3.27
C GLY A 70 -12.74 -19.94 -4.21
N GLU A 71 -13.34 -18.76 -4.37
CA GLU A 71 -14.46 -18.54 -5.31
C GLU A 71 -14.03 -18.80 -6.76
N VAL A 72 -12.87 -18.28 -7.18
CA VAL A 72 -12.35 -18.50 -8.54
C VAL A 72 -11.98 -19.96 -8.77
N VAL A 73 -11.34 -20.63 -7.80
CA VAL A 73 -11.03 -22.06 -7.89
C VAL A 73 -12.31 -22.89 -8.10
N SER A 74 -13.37 -22.57 -7.35
CA SER A 74 -14.67 -23.23 -7.49
C SER A 74 -15.27 -23.02 -8.89
N ALA A 75 -15.20 -21.80 -9.42
CA ALA A 75 -15.69 -21.46 -10.75
C ALA A 75 -14.91 -22.20 -11.87
N PHE A 76 -13.58 -22.27 -11.76
CA PHE A 76 -12.73 -23.03 -12.70
C PHE A 76 -13.06 -24.53 -12.68
N ASN A 77 -13.28 -25.10 -11.49
CA ASN A 77 -13.63 -26.52 -11.38
C ASN A 77 -15.03 -26.82 -11.91
N SER A 78 -15.96 -25.85 -11.83
CA SER A 78 -17.32 -25.99 -12.34
C SER A 78 -17.42 -25.88 -13.87
N ASN A 79 -16.47 -25.21 -14.52
CA ASN A 79 -16.42 -25.09 -15.97
C ASN A 79 -14.98 -25.14 -16.53
N PRO A 80 -14.33 -26.32 -16.51
CA PRO A 80 -12.91 -26.45 -16.82
C PRO A 80 -12.55 -26.19 -18.29
N ALA A 81 -13.53 -26.23 -19.20
CA ALA A 81 -13.32 -25.93 -20.62
C ALA A 81 -13.30 -24.43 -20.93
N GLY A 82 -13.63 -23.57 -19.96
CA GLY A 82 -13.90 -22.15 -20.18
C GLY A 82 -15.28 -21.89 -20.81
N ALA A 83 -15.67 -20.63 -20.94
CA ALA A 83 -16.93 -20.22 -21.58
C ALA A 83 -16.72 -18.95 -22.41
N GLY A 84 -17.50 -18.79 -23.48
CA GLY A 84 -17.59 -17.51 -24.20
C GLY A 84 -16.29 -16.99 -24.81
N GLY A 85 -15.36 -17.89 -25.21
CA GLY A 85 -14.06 -17.50 -25.75
C GLY A 85 -12.98 -17.21 -24.70
N VAL A 86 -13.29 -17.40 -23.42
CA VAL A 86 -12.34 -17.33 -22.31
C VAL A 86 -11.64 -18.68 -22.15
N LYS A 87 -10.32 -18.71 -22.38
CA LYS A 87 -9.49 -19.88 -22.12
C LYS A 87 -9.06 -19.87 -20.65
N GLN A 88 -9.11 -21.03 -20.01
CA GLN A 88 -8.68 -21.23 -18.62
C GLN A 88 -7.40 -22.05 -18.58
N ASP A 89 -6.51 -21.71 -17.66
CA ASP A 89 -5.25 -22.43 -17.44
C ASP A 89 -4.77 -22.22 -15.99
N LYS A 90 -3.75 -22.98 -15.60
CA LYS A 90 -3.16 -22.97 -14.26
C LYS A 90 -1.63 -22.93 -14.37
N ILE A 91 -1.00 -22.34 -13.36
CA ILE A 91 0.46 -22.28 -13.30
C ILE A 91 0.95 -22.30 -11.85
N GLU A 92 2.00 -23.08 -11.59
CA GLU A 92 2.67 -23.04 -10.30
C GLU A 92 3.49 -21.76 -10.16
N THR A 93 3.43 -21.15 -8.98
CA THR A 93 4.18 -19.94 -8.64
C THR A 93 4.80 -20.09 -7.25
N PRO A 94 5.83 -19.31 -6.89
CA PRO A 94 6.30 -19.21 -5.51
C PRO A 94 5.22 -18.86 -4.48
N ALA A 95 4.14 -18.17 -4.89
CA ALA A 95 2.99 -17.87 -4.04
C ALA A 95 1.96 -19.01 -3.93
N GLY A 96 2.12 -20.08 -4.72
CA GLY A 96 1.21 -21.23 -4.81
C GLY A 96 0.59 -21.38 -6.20
N LEU A 97 -0.28 -22.38 -6.37
CA LEU A 97 -0.97 -22.63 -7.63
C LEU A 97 -1.85 -21.43 -8.00
N ALA A 98 -1.56 -20.82 -9.15
CA ALA A 98 -2.33 -19.73 -9.71
C ALA A 98 -3.29 -20.23 -10.79
N TYR A 99 -4.44 -19.57 -10.89
CA TYR A 99 -5.46 -19.83 -11.90
C TYR A 99 -5.58 -18.59 -12.76
N PHE A 100 -5.52 -18.76 -14.08
CA PHE A 100 -5.60 -17.61 -14.98
C PHE A 100 -6.46 -17.88 -16.20
N THR A 101 -6.99 -16.79 -16.74
CA THR A 101 -7.76 -16.79 -17.98
C THR A 101 -7.06 -16.00 -19.05
N THR A 102 -7.35 -16.32 -20.31
CA THR A 102 -6.93 -15.57 -21.49
C THR A 102 -8.13 -15.36 -22.40
N GLU A 103 -8.36 -14.13 -22.83
CA GLU A 103 -9.46 -13.77 -23.73
C GLU A 103 -9.03 -12.67 -24.72
N SER A 104 -9.77 -12.55 -25.82
CA SER A 104 -9.65 -11.42 -26.74
C SER A 104 -10.71 -10.39 -26.41
N GLY A 105 -10.38 -9.10 -26.50
CA GLY A 105 -11.30 -8.02 -26.18
C GLY A 105 -10.91 -6.72 -26.87
N LYS A 106 -11.48 -5.61 -26.39
CA LYS A 106 -11.16 -4.26 -26.88
C LYS A 106 -10.93 -3.29 -25.72
N ALA A 107 -9.96 -2.41 -25.89
CA ALA A 107 -9.72 -1.24 -25.03
C ALA A 107 -10.02 0.02 -25.85
N GLY A 108 -11.19 0.61 -25.64
CA GLY A 108 -11.78 1.53 -26.61
C GLY A 108 -11.97 0.81 -27.95
N ASP A 109 -11.42 1.36 -29.03
CA ASP A 109 -11.45 0.73 -30.36
C ASP A 109 -10.26 -0.19 -30.65
N THR A 110 -9.30 -0.28 -29.73
CA THR A 110 -8.06 -1.07 -29.93
C THR A 110 -8.29 -2.53 -29.56
N PRO A 111 -8.08 -3.49 -30.48
CA PRO A 111 -8.08 -4.92 -30.15
C PRO A 111 -6.95 -5.26 -29.17
N VAL A 112 -7.29 -6.00 -28.12
CA VAL A 112 -6.35 -6.38 -27.06
C VAL A 112 -6.54 -7.84 -26.67
N LYS A 113 -5.46 -8.45 -26.21
CA LYS A 113 -5.49 -9.71 -25.47
C LYS A 113 -5.45 -9.40 -23.98
N ARG A 114 -6.34 -10.03 -23.23
CA ARG A 114 -6.46 -9.87 -21.78
C ARG A 114 -6.10 -11.16 -21.08
N TYR A 115 -5.35 -11.03 -20.01
CA TYR A 115 -5.02 -12.11 -19.10
C TYR A 115 -5.44 -11.70 -17.71
N SER A 116 -6.08 -12.58 -16.97
CA SER A 116 -6.44 -12.35 -15.57
C SER A 116 -5.98 -13.53 -14.74
N MET A 117 -5.19 -13.30 -13.71
CA MET A 117 -4.68 -14.34 -12.82
C MET A 117 -5.05 -14.05 -11.39
N ILE A 118 -5.40 -15.10 -10.65
CA ILE A 118 -5.54 -15.07 -9.19
C ILE A 118 -4.57 -16.08 -8.57
N VAL A 119 -4.01 -15.72 -7.43
CA VAL A 119 -3.03 -16.52 -6.67
C VAL A 119 -3.32 -16.41 -5.17
N PRO A 120 -3.07 -17.45 -4.37
CA PRO A 120 -3.34 -17.36 -2.94
C PRO A 120 -2.33 -16.45 -2.23
N GLY A 121 -2.76 -15.87 -1.10
CA GLY A 121 -1.93 -15.02 -0.25
C GLY A 121 -2.29 -15.16 1.23
N ALA A 122 -1.36 -14.77 2.12
CA ALA A 122 -1.60 -14.80 3.55
C ALA A 122 -2.52 -13.64 3.97
N GLY A 123 -3.82 -13.93 4.14
CA GLY A 123 -4.83 -12.93 4.50
C GLY A 123 -5.24 -12.01 3.34
N PHE A 124 -5.05 -12.45 2.09
CA PHE A 124 -5.57 -11.80 0.88
C PHE A 124 -5.55 -12.79 -0.30
N SER A 125 -6.16 -12.42 -1.42
CA SER A 125 -5.93 -13.09 -2.72
C SER A 125 -5.22 -12.12 -3.66
N GLY A 126 -4.10 -12.52 -4.26
CA GLY A 126 -3.40 -11.68 -5.23
C GLY A 126 -4.12 -11.75 -6.59
N TYR A 127 -4.33 -10.60 -7.23
CA TYR A 127 -4.93 -10.52 -8.57
C TYR A 127 -4.05 -9.71 -9.51
N VAL A 128 -3.92 -10.22 -10.74
CA VAL A 128 -3.11 -9.62 -11.81
C VAL A 128 -3.95 -9.56 -13.07
N ALA A 129 -4.08 -8.37 -13.67
CA ALA A 129 -4.73 -8.18 -14.96
C ALA A 129 -3.72 -7.61 -15.96
N VAL A 130 -3.52 -8.32 -17.07
CA VAL A 130 -2.61 -7.91 -18.15
C VAL A 130 -3.43 -7.56 -19.38
N GLN A 131 -3.10 -6.46 -20.01
CA GLN A 131 -3.64 -6.06 -21.29
C GLN A 131 -2.50 -5.84 -22.29
N VAL A 132 -2.52 -6.59 -23.39
CA VAL A 132 -1.54 -6.51 -24.48
C VAL A 132 -2.29 -6.16 -25.77
N PRO A 133 -1.99 -5.02 -26.42
CA PRO A 133 -2.49 -4.71 -27.76
C PRO A 133 -2.06 -5.76 -28.79
N GLU A 134 -2.92 -6.09 -29.75
CA GLU A 134 -2.63 -7.15 -30.73
C GLU A 134 -1.33 -6.90 -31.51
N ASN A 135 -1.01 -5.64 -31.82
CA ASN A 135 0.24 -5.26 -32.50
C ASN A 135 1.50 -5.50 -31.63
N ALA A 136 1.36 -5.61 -30.31
CA ALA A 136 2.45 -5.84 -29.36
C ALA A 136 2.63 -7.34 -28.99
N THR A 137 1.72 -8.22 -29.43
CA THR A 137 1.74 -9.67 -29.11
C THR A 137 2.96 -10.43 -29.67
N LYS A 138 3.66 -9.86 -30.66
CA LYS A 138 4.93 -10.41 -31.16
C LYS A 138 6.07 -10.27 -30.14
N ILE A 139 5.99 -9.27 -29.26
CA ILE A 139 6.96 -9.00 -28.20
C ILE A 139 6.46 -9.62 -26.90
N TYR A 140 5.21 -9.33 -26.52
CA TYR A 140 4.57 -9.83 -25.31
C TYR A 140 3.68 -11.03 -25.67
N THR A 141 4.34 -12.16 -25.94
CA THR A 141 3.69 -13.41 -26.34
C THR A 141 2.95 -14.06 -25.16
N ASP A 142 2.06 -15.03 -25.46
CA ASP A 142 1.39 -15.83 -24.43
C ASP A 142 2.39 -16.50 -23.49
N GLU A 143 3.47 -17.03 -24.05
CA GLU A 143 4.52 -17.67 -23.27
C GLU A 143 5.24 -16.65 -22.39
N ALA A 144 5.52 -15.44 -22.90
CA ALA A 144 6.12 -14.39 -22.09
C ALA A 144 5.20 -14.04 -20.89
N VAL A 145 3.91 -13.79 -21.13
CA VAL A 145 2.95 -13.51 -20.04
C VAL A 145 2.87 -14.67 -19.05
N ARG A 146 2.88 -15.92 -19.55
CA ARG A 146 2.90 -17.13 -18.72
C ARG A 146 4.15 -17.18 -17.83
N GLN A 147 5.33 -16.87 -18.37
CA GLN A 147 6.58 -16.82 -17.59
C GLN A 147 6.55 -15.71 -16.53
N MET A 148 6.01 -14.53 -16.85
CA MET A 148 5.80 -13.46 -15.86
C MET A 148 4.86 -13.94 -14.74
N PHE A 149 3.76 -14.60 -15.06
CA PHE A 149 2.84 -15.18 -14.08
C PHE A 149 3.50 -16.23 -13.19
N ALA A 150 4.33 -17.11 -13.76
CA ALA A 150 5.09 -18.12 -13.01
C ALA A 150 6.01 -17.51 -11.94
N SER A 151 6.50 -16.30 -12.16
CA SER A 151 7.41 -15.59 -11.24
C SER A 151 6.70 -14.95 -10.03
N THR A 152 5.39 -15.10 -9.90
CA THR A 152 4.60 -14.41 -8.88
C THR A 152 4.94 -14.89 -7.47
N VAL A 153 5.25 -13.94 -6.60
CA VAL A 153 5.62 -14.20 -5.20
C VAL A 153 4.80 -13.29 -4.27
N THR A 154 4.61 -13.72 -3.03
CA THR A 154 4.04 -12.88 -1.98
C THR A 154 5.06 -12.57 -0.88
N ARG A 155 4.90 -11.42 -0.24
CA ARG A 155 5.55 -11.06 1.02
C ARG A 155 4.53 -11.03 2.15
N LYS A 156 4.97 -11.32 3.37
CA LYS A 156 4.07 -11.35 4.55
C LYS A 156 3.43 -9.99 4.83
N GLN A 157 4.24 -8.93 4.74
CA GLN A 157 3.83 -7.55 5.00
C GLN A 157 4.65 -6.58 4.14
N VAL A 158 4.10 -5.40 3.90
CA VAL A 158 4.85 -4.24 3.39
C VAL A 158 5.78 -3.76 4.51
N SER A 159 7.05 -3.46 4.20
CA SER A 159 7.98 -2.97 5.23
C SER A 159 7.52 -1.63 5.81
N VAL A 160 7.94 -1.33 7.04
CA VAL A 160 7.58 -0.06 7.71
C VAL A 160 8.15 1.13 6.93
N GLU A 161 9.38 0.98 6.43
CA GLU A 161 10.08 2.01 5.65
C GLU A 161 9.31 2.34 4.37
N GLU A 162 8.79 1.33 3.67
CA GLU A 162 8.00 1.53 2.47
C GLU A 162 6.63 2.15 2.80
N GLN A 163 5.97 1.69 3.85
CA GLN A 163 4.71 2.29 4.33
C GLN A 163 4.86 3.77 4.64
N ILE A 164 5.92 4.18 5.33
CA ILE A 164 6.24 5.59 5.61
C ILE A 164 6.57 6.32 4.29
N ALA A 165 7.37 5.72 3.42
CA ALA A 165 7.76 6.32 2.14
C ALA A 165 6.57 6.58 1.21
N LEU A 166 5.48 5.84 1.34
CA LEU A 166 4.24 6.04 0.57
C LEU A 166 3.42 7.24 1.03
N MET A 167 3.59 7.71 2.26
CA MET A 167 2.83 8.85 2.79
C MET A 167 3.11 10.13 2.00
N PRO A 168 2.14 11.05 1.81
CA PRO A 168 2.34 12.31 1.05
C PRO A 168 3.16 13.36 1.82
N PHE A 169 3.75 12.97 2.95
CA PHE A 169 4.64 13.76 3.80
C PHE A 169 5.74 12.84 4.34
N ARG A 170 6.85 13.44 4.79
CA ARG A 170 7.92 12.72 5.48
C ARG A 170 7.70 12.78 6.99
N ILE A 171 8.09 11.71 7.69
CA ILE A 171 8.13 11.64 9.15
C ILE A 171 9.60 11.45 9.53
N THR A 172 10.22 12.45 10.14
CA THR A 172 11.65 12.39 10.51
C THR A 172 11.88 11.90 11.93
N ASP A 173 10.84 11.85 12.75
CA ASP A 173 10.89 11.39 14.13
C ASP A 173 9.65 10.55 14.45
N LEU A 174 9.88 9.32 14.90
CA LEU A 174 8.84 8.37 15.29
C LEU A 174 8.60 8.36 16.80
N ALA A 175 9.37 9.15 17.57
CA ALA A 175 9.28 9.28 19.03
C ALA A 175 9.14 7.93 19.74
N GLU A 176 9.96 6.94 19.33
CA GLU A 176 10.01 5.58 19.89
C GLU A 176 8.73 4.72 19.71
N PHE A 177 7.73 5.17 18.94
CA PHE A 177 6.62 4.32 18.55
C PHE A 177 7.12 3.15 17.69
N LYS A 178 6.69 1.93 18.03
CA LYS A 178 7.21 0.69 17.41
C LYS A 178 6.21 0.01 16.49
N ASP A 179 4.92 0.09 16.81
CA ASP A 179 3.89 -0.41 15.92
C ASP A 179 3.53 0.68 14.92
N ILE A 180 3.93 0.47 13.67
CA ILE A 180 3.80 1.44 12.58
C ILE A 180 3.09 0.75 11.43
N ARG A 181 1.89 1.22 11.09
CA ARG A 181 1.04 0.58 10.08
C ARG A 181 0.21 1.58 9.30
N THR A 182 -0.01 1.36 8.01
CA THR A 182 -0.99 2.12 7.23
C THR A 182 -2.40 1.69 7.59
N LEU A 183 -3.26 2.65 7.92
CA LEU A 183 -4.71 2.42 8.05
C LEU A 183 -5.41 2.48 6.69
N ALA A 184 -4.91 3.36 5.82
CA ALA A 184 -5.31 3.47 4.42
C ALA A 184 -4.04 3.67 3.61
N PRO A 185 -3.67 2.74 2.71
CA PRO A 185 -2.43 2.81 1.95
C PRO A 185 -2.23 4.18 1.29
N GLY A 186 -1.04 4.76 1.49
CA GLY A 186 -0.66 6.08 0.94
C GLY A 186 -1.44 7.28 1.49
N SER A 187 -2.36 7.11 2.44
CA SER A 187 -3.26 8.18 2.90
C SER A 187 -3.19 8.44 4.40
N SER A 188 -3.13 7.38 5.22
CA SER A 188 -3.03 7.50 6.68
C SER A 188 -2.23 6.38 7.31
N ILE A 189 -1.45 6.72 8.33
CA ILE A 189 -0.57 5.81 9.09
C ILE A 189 -0.82 5.97 10.59
N ILE A 190 -0.76 4.87 11.33
CA ILE A 190 -0.78 4.83 12.79
C ILE A 190 0.63 4.56 13.33
N LEU A 191 0.99 5.26 14.41
CA LEU A 191 2.19 5.05 15.23
C LEU A 191 1.72 4.75 16.66
N ALA A 192 2.10 3.62 17.25
CA ALA A 192 1.58 3.23 18.56
C ALA A 192 2.58 2.48 19.46
N ASP A 193 2.33 2.57 20.77
CA ASP A 193 2.95 1.73 21.80
C ASP A 193 2.18 0.40 22.01
N GLY A 194 0.93 0.36 21.55
CA GLY A 194 0.08 -0.83 21.47
C GLY A 194 0.17 -1.51 20.11
N ASN A 195 -0.72 -2.48 19.86
CA ASN A 195 -0.86 -3.15 18.57
C ASN A 195 -2.34 -3.41 18.27
N GLU A 196 -2.65 -3.64 16.99
CA GLU A 196 -4.02 -3.85 16.52
C GLU A 196 -4.76 -4.99 17.24
N SER A 197 -4.08 -6.13 17.50
CA SER A 197 -4.69 -7.32 18.09
C SER A 197 -5.24 -7.08 19.50
N ALA A 198 -4.61 -6.18 20.28
CA ALA A 198 -5.03 -5.83 21.63
C ALA A 198 -5.90 -4.56 21.69
N GLY A 199 -6.09 -3.87 20.56
CA GLY A 199 -6.59 -2.49 20.53
C GLY A 199 -5.50 -1.48 20.90
N TYR A 200 -5.60 -0.27 20.35
CA TYR A 200 -4.65 0.81 20.58
C TYR A 200 -5.02 1.68 21.79
N GLU A 201 -6.28 1.63 22.24
CA GLU A 201 -6.90 2.59 23.15
C GLU A 201 -6.34 2.57 24.58
N SER A 202 -5.73 1.45 24.98
CA SER A 202 -5.12 1.28 26.30
C SER A 202 -3.70 1.86 26.41
N LYS A 203 -3.14 2.38 25.31
CA LYS A 203 -1.78 2.90 25.22
C LYS A 203 -1.70 4.16 24.35
N PRO A 204 -0.60 4.91 24.38
CA PRO A 204 -0.41 6.06 23.50
C PRO A 204 -0.35 5.62 22.02
N PHE A 205 -1.07 6.36 21.17
CA PHE A 205 -1.00 6.21 19.72
C PHE A 205 -1.26 7.53 18.99
N MET A 206 -0.82 7.59 17.74
CA MET A 206 -1.05 8.70 16.81
C MET A 206 -1.52 8.19 15.46
N ILE A 207 -2.49 8.88 14.86
CA ILE A 207 -2.92 8.69 13.48
C ILE A 207 -2.54 9.96 12.71
N LEU A 208 -1.77 9.78 11.63
CA LEU A 208 -1.32 10.85 10.75
C LEU A 208 -1.93 10.63 9.37
N GLY A 209 -2.54 11.65 8.77
CA GLY A 209 -3.07 11.53 7.43
C GLY A 209 -3.49 12.86 6.82
N LEU A 210 -3.85 12.84 5.56
CA LEU A 210 -4.48 13.99 4.91
C LEU A 210 -6.00 13.90 5.03
N ILE A 211 -6.64 15.05 5.24
CA ILE A 211 -8.08 15.20 5.10
C ILE A 211 -8.39 16.14 3.94
N GLY A 212 -9.36 15.75 3.13
CA GLY A 212 -9.97 16.65 2.15
C GLY A 212 -10.98 17.61 2.81
N ALA A 213 -11.57 18.49 2.00
CA ALA A 213 -12.69 19.35 2.38
C ALA A 213 -12.43 20.30 3.56
N THR A 214 -11.24 20.91 3.61
CA THR A 214 -10.94 21.90 4.65
C THR A 214 -11.43 23.30 4.27
N PRO A 215 -11.90 24.10 5.24
CA PRO A 215 -12.39 25.44 4.96
C PRO A 215 -11.35 26.34 4.29
N GLN A 216 -11.76 26.99 3.20
CA GLN A 216 -10.93 27.97 2.50
C GLN A 216 -10.83 29.27 3.30
N GLN A 217 -11.94 29.70 3.89
CA GLN A 217 -11.99 30.89 4.73
C GLN A 217 -11.32 30.63 6.08
N ALA A 218 -10.45 31.55 6.51
CA ALA A 218 -9.72 31.40 7.77
C ALA A 218 -10.66 31.37 8.99
N ASP A 219 -11.74 32.14 8.96
CA ASP A 219 -12.69 32.29 10.06
C ASP A 219 -13.47 31.00 10.35
N ASP A 220 -13.65 30.14 9.34
CA ASP A 220 -14.30 28.83 9.50
C ASP A 220 -13.41 27.77 10.15
N ARG A 221 -12.09 27.98 10.19
CA ARG A 221 -11.12 26.94 10.59
C ARG A 221 -11.24 26.56 12.05
N ALA A 222 -11.57 27.50 12.92
CA ALA A 222 -11.75 27.25 14.36
C ALA A 222 -12.91 26.29 14.62
N ARG A 223 -14.08 26.61 14.05
CA ARG A 223 -15.29 25.79 14.14
C ARG A 223 -15.04 24.40 13.55
N PHE A 224 -14.44 24.34 12.36
CA PHE A 224 -14.09 23.07 11.72
C PHE A 224 -13.16 22.20 12.59
N ALA A 225 -12.15 22.79 13.23
CA ALA A 225 -11.23 22.04 14.09
C ALA A 225 -11.93 21.44 15.32
N GLN A 226 -12.92 22.14 15.89
CA GLN A 226 -13.72 21.63 17.01
C GLN A 226 -14.67 20.52 16.57
N GLU A 227 -15.43 20.74 15.48
CA GLU A 227 -16.35 19.76 14.90
C GLU A 227 -15.61 18.48 14.52
N ALA A 228 -14.47 18.59 13.83
CA ALA A 228 -13.66 17.45 13.45
C ALA A 228 -13.17 16.65 14.67
N ALA A 229 -12.75 17.33 15.75
CA ALA A 229 -12.29 16.66 16.96
C ALA A 229 -13.40 15.87 17.66
N LEU A 230 -14.62 16.43 17.71
CA LEU A 230 -15.77 15.74 18.31
C LEU A 230 -16.26 14.53 17.49
N GLN A 231 -15.87 14.45 16.21
CA GLN A 231 -16.21 13.36 15.29
C GLN A 231 -15.08 12.32 15.15
N ILE A 232 -14.06 12.33 16.00
CA ILE A 232 -12.99 11.31 15.96
C ILE A 232 -13.61 9.92 16.20
N PRO A 233 -13.50 8.98 15.24
CA PRO A 233 -14.05 7.65 15.39
C PRO A 233 -13.46 6.93 16.61
N GLY A 234 -14.30 6.22 17.35
CA GLY A 234 -13.87 5.44 18.52
C GLY A 234 -13.70 6.25 19.81
N VAL A 235 -13.91 7.57 19.80
CA VAL A 235 -13.99 8.39 21.02
C VAL A 235 -15.45 8.74 21.29
N ARG A 236 -15.92 8.45 22.49
CA ARG A 236 -17.29 8.69 22.96
C ARG A 236 -17.27 9.61 24.17
N GLU A 237 -18.43 10.18 24.50
CA GLU A 237 -18.61 11.09 25.65
C GLU A 237 -17.60 12.26 25.62
N SER A 238 -17.32 12.73 24.40
CA SER A 238 -16.25 13.68 24.11
C SER A 238 -16.63 15.09 24.55
N ARG A 239 -15.70 15.79 25.18
CA ARG A 239 -15.80 17.22 25.48
C ARG A 239 -14.55 17.96 25.04
N VAL A 240 -14.71 19.12 24.41
CA VAL A 240 -13.58 20.00 24.11
C VAL A 240 -13.10 20.64 25.41
N THR A 241 -11.79 20.53 25.67
CA THR A 241 -11.14 21.16 26.83
C THR A 241 -10.31 22.37 26.41
N MET A 242 -9.84 22.40 25.16
CA MET A 242 -9.05 23.49 24.59
C MET A 242 -9.18 23.46 23.08
N SER A 243 -9.22 24.63 22.43
CA SER A 243 -9.08 24.73 20.97
C SER A 243 -8.48 26.08 20.62
N GLU A 244 -7.23 26.06 20.15
CA GLU A 244 -6.45 27.28 19.95
C GLU A 244 -5.77 27.31 18.58
N PRO A 245 -5.67 28.49 17.93
CA PRO A 245 -4.87 28.65 16.74
C PRO A 245 -3.39 28.53 17.07
N ILE A 246 -2.65 27.78 16.26
CA ILE A 246 -1.20 27.61 16.40
C ILE A 246 -0.51 27.70 15.03
N ARG A 247 0.82 27.69 15.05
CA ARG A 247 1.63 27.43 13.84
C ARG A 247 2.31 26.08 13.93
N ILE A 248 2.17 25.27 12.89
CA ILE A 248 2.81 23.96 12.75
C ILE A 248 3.75 24.06 11.56
N ASN A 249 5.06 24.01 11.80
CA ASN A 249 6.10 24.22 10.78
C ASN A 249 5.85 25.50 9.94
N GLY A 250 5.50 26.59 10.63
CA GLY A 250 5.22 27.90 10.03
C GLY A 250 3.84 28.06 9.39
N GLN A 251 3.11 26.96 9.14
CA GLN A 251 1.76 27.01 8.55
C GLN A 251 0.69 27.19 9.62
N GLN A 252 -0.41 27.86 9.26
CA GLN A 252 -1.55 28.04 10.15
C GLN A 252 -2.20 26.69 10.48
N GLY A 253 -2.52 26.50 11.75
CA GLY A 253 -3.17 25.30 12.22
C GLY A 253 -4.00 25.55 13.48
N PHE A 254 -4.65 24.49 13.94
CA PHE A 254 -5.35 24.46 15.21
C PHE A 254 -4.89 23.26 16.02
N GLU A 255 -4.76 23.48 17.33
CA GLU A 255 -4.66 22.42 18.33
C GLU A 255 -5.98 22.35 19.08
N THR A 256 -6.69 21.24 18.96
CA THR A 256 -7.93 20.97 19.71
C THR A 256 -7.69 19.79 20.62
N ARG A 257 -7.87 19.99 21.93
CA ARG A 257 -7.83 18.90 22.92
C ARG A 257 -9.24 18.56 23.37
N ILE A 258 -9.49 17.25 23.49
CA ILE A 258 -10.73 16.71 24.00
C ILE A 258 -10.43 15.67 25.08
N ASP A 259 -11.32 15.56 26.05
CA ASP A 259 -11.41 14.40 26.92
C ASP A 259 -12.56 13.51 26.45
N GLY A 260 -12.43 12.19 26.60
CA GLY A 260 -13.51 11.25 26.33
C GLY A 260 -13.24 9.85 26.87
N VAL A 261 -13.98 8.88 26.38
CA VAL A 261 -13.75 7.44 26.61
C VAL A 261 -13.57 6.72 25.28
N SER A 262 -12.64 5.76 25.22
CA SER A 262 -12.32 5.03 24.00
C SER A 262 -12.33 3.50 24.18
N GLY A 263 -12.52 2.78 23.08
CA GLY A 263 -12.57 1.32 23.06
C GLY A 263 -13.81 0.73 23.74
N LYS A 264 -13.87 -0.61 23.77
CA LYS A 264 -14.95 -1.35 24.44
C LYS A 264 -14.89 -1.21 25.96
N ASP A 265 -13.67 -1.13 26.50
CA ASP A 265 -13.40 -1.06 27.95
C ASP A 265 -13.61 0.35 28.55
N LYS A 266 -14.10 1.30 27.74
CA LYS A 266 -14.38 2.69 28.14
C LYS A 266 -13.16 3.37 28.79
N VAL A 267 -11.98 3.16 28.22
CA VAL A 267 -10.72 3.73 28.72
C VAL A 267 -10.83 5.24 28.72
N PRO A 268 -10.66 5.93 29.87
CA PRO A 268 -10.63 7.39 29.90
C PRO A 268 -9.39 7.90 29.19
N VAL A 269 -9.58 8.70 28.14
CA VAL A 269 -8.50 9.22 27.31
C VAL A 269 -8.50 10.74 27.28
N THR A 270 -7.32 11.30 27.05
CA THR A 270 -7.14 12.65 26.54
C THR A 270 -6.61 12.54 25.11
N VAL A 271 -7.23 13.29 24.22
CA VAL A 271 -6.92 13.29 22.78
C VAL A 271 -6.56 14.71 22.37
N VAL A 272 -5.52 14.83 21.54
CA VAL A 272 -5.20 16.07 20.83
C VAL A 272 -5.32 15.84 19.34
N GLN A 273 -5.94 16.81 18.68
CA GLN A 273 -5.95 16.93 17.25
C GLN A 273 -5.15 18.16 16.84
N TRP A 274 -4.24 17.97 15.90
CA TRP A 274 -3.65 19.06 15.14
C TRP A 274 -4.16 19.03 13.71
N ILE A 275 -4.66 20.16 13.23
CA ILE A 275 -4.93 20.36 11.79
C ILE A 275 -4.00 21.44 11.29
N ARG A 276 -3.14 21.11 10.33
CA ARG A 276 -2.30 22.07 9.61
C ARG A 276 -2.94 22.34 8.25
N PHE A 277 -3.48 23.55 8.11
CA PHE A 277 -4.22 23.93 6.91
C PHE A 277 -3.29 24.20 5.74
N SER A 278 -3.68 23.72 4.55
CA SER A 278 -2.97 23.96 3.30
C SER A 278 -3.86 24.70 2.31
N SER A 279 -3.24 25.51 1.44
CA SER A 279 -3.92 26.13 0.30
C SER A 279 -4.23 25.14 -0.83
N GLY A 280 -3.59 23.96 -0.85
CA GLY A 280 -3.75 22.93 -1.88
C GLY A 280 -4.98 22.02 -1.74
N GLY A 281 -5.99 22.41 -0.95
CA GLY A 281 -7.27 21.69 -0.82
C GLY A 281 -7.27 20.47 0.11
N ALA A 282 -6.11 19.94 0.49
CA ALA A 282 -5.96 18.89 1.49
C ALA A 282 -5.11 19.37 2.67
N SER A 283 -5.60 19.16 3.90
CA SER A 283 -4.88 19.54 5.12
C SER A 283 -4.30 18.32 5.82
N LEU A 284 -3.17 18.51 6.51
CA LEU A 284 -2.62 17.46 7.37
C LEU A 284 -3.43 17.42 8.68
N ARG A 285 -3.97 16.25 9.01
CA ARG A 285 -4.63 15.98 10.29
C ARG A 285 -3.80 14.96 11.07
N ILE A 286 -3.54 15.30 12.31
CA ILE A 286 -2.85 14.46 13.28
C ILE A 286 -3.79 14.29 14.45
N ILE A 287 -4.09 13.05 14.82
CA ILE A 287 -4.88 12.71 16.00
C ILE A 287 -3.96 11.89 16.90
N ALA A 288 -3.78 12.31 18.14
CA ALA A 288 -3.01 11.57 19.12
C ALA A 288 -3.83 11.36 20.38
N SER A 289 -3.80 10.15 20.91
CA SER A 289 -4.62 9.74 22.06
C SER A 289 -3.75 8.98 23.04
N ALA A 290 -3.94 9.24 24.33
CA ALA A 290 -3.38 8.43 25.40
C ALA A 290 -4.38 8.30 26.55
N PRO A 291 -4.31 7.19 27.32
CA PRO A 291 -4.93 7.13 28.64
C PRO A 291 -4.55 8.35 29.49
N ARG A 292 -5.50 8.87 30.28
CA ARG A 292 -5.30 10.15 31.00
C ARG A 292 -4.10 10.13 31.95
N ASP A 293 -3.84 8.99 32.58
CA ASP A 293 -2.70 8.76 33.46
C ASP A 293 -1.34 8.74 32.72
N GLN A 294 -1.35 8.49 31.41
CA GLN A 294 -0.15 8.45 30.56
C GLN A 294 0.04 9.73 29.73
N TRP A 295 -0.95 10.64 29.76
CA TRP A 295 -1.00 11.83 28.91
C TRP A 295 0.26 12.70 28.99
N LEU A 296 0.75 13.00 30.20
CA LEU A 296 1.87 13.92 30.40
C LEU A 296 3.15 13.43 29.70
N ALA A 297 3.45 12.14 29.80
CA ALA A 297 4.59 11.52 29.14
C ALA A 297 4.37 11.42 27.62
N ALA A 298 3.16 11.00 27.19
CA ALA A 298 2.83 10.81 25.78
C ALA A 298 2.83 12.13 24.99
N PHE A 299 2.35 13.22 25.59
CA PHE A 299 2.16 14.50 24.90
C PHE A 299 3.47 15.10 24.36
N THR A 300 4.59 14.91 25.06
CA THR A 300 5.90 15.34 24.55
C THR A 300 6.31 14.55 23.32
N ARG A 301 6.10 13.23 23.31
CA ARG A 301 6.36 12.37 22.15
C ARG A 301 5.46 12.71 20.98
N PHE A 302 4.18 12.99 21.23
CA PHE A 302 3.24 13.41 20.20
C PHE A 302 3.66 14.70 19.50
N ARG A 303 4.18 15.68 20.25
CA ARG A 303 4.72 16.92 19.67
C ARG A 303 5.98 16.66 18.83
N ALA A 304 6.88 15.79 19.30
CA ALA A 304 8.08 15.43 18.55
C ALA A 304 7.74 14.85 17.16
N VAL A 305 6.79 13.91 17.09
CA VAL A 305 6.29 13.38 15.81
C VAL A 305 5.67 14.48 14.96
N ARG A 306 4.76 15.30 15.53
CA ARG A 306 4.09 16.41 14.81
C ARG A 306 5.11 17.34 14.16
N ASP A 307 6.12 17.75 14.93
CA ASP A 307 7.14 18.69 14.49
C ASP A 307 8.08 18.07 13.45
N GLY A 308 8.29 16.75 13.53
CA GLY A 308 9.00 15.94 12.53
C GLY A 308 8.27 15.71 11.20
N ILE A 309 7.05 16.23 11.01
CA ILE A 309 6.31 16.06 9.74
C ILE A 309 6.63 17.16 8.73
N GLN A 310 7.30 16.76 7.64
CA GLN A 310 7.73 17.66 6.56
C GLN A 310 7.01 17.39 5.24
N PRO A 311 6.83 18.40 4.37
CA PRO A 311 6.39 18.18 2.99
C PRO A 311 7.32 17.19 2.26
N LYS A 312 6.76 16.39 1.33
CA LYS A 312 7.58 15.74 0.31
C LYS A 312 8.15 16.82 -0.62
N GLY A 313 9.46 16.80 -0.80
CA GLY A 313 10.16 17.68 -1.74
C GLY A 313 9.94 17.25 -3.18
#